data_AF-A0A560HHV4-F1
#
_entry.id   AF-A0A560HHV4-F1
#
_cell.length_a   1.000
_cell.length_b   1.000
_cell.length_c   1.000
_cell.angle_alpha   90.00
_cell.angle_beta   90.00
_cell.angle_gamma   90.00
#
_symmetry.space_group_name_H-M   'P 1'
#
loop_
_entity.id
_entity.type
_entity.pdbx_description
1 polymer ?
#
loop_
_entity_poly.entity_id
_entity_poly.type
_entity_poly.pdbx_seq_one_letter_code
_entity_poly.pdbx_strand_id
1 'polypeptide(L)'
;MGAGQIDLRAGWCSETGRRSRNEDYVGVCLGTATQRARHGAVAAIADGVSGAPGGRVAAELAVRAFIDFYLGERQTLGVRRAAAHAAEAINRWIHAQGRTDPERTGMATTLTAVILRDRRAHILHVGDTRLYRLRDGRFSLLTEDHVHSGPDQRHILRRAIGLEDALRADYTAEPLREGDRLVLLTDGVHGVLSSRDLARLAAAEPTPEAASQQMVAAALSAGSHDNATALVIDVVALPPADRDELADLTAELPILPLPKPGDVVDGYRVGRLLSDGRYSALFLTEPAGKEAPLVLKFPKPTVADDAVYRLAFVREGWVAARVRSPWLGEVVEVPPGRQTRLYTVMPYYPGQTLAQRLLAPPRVGVAEGVPLAVKLAKAVAALHRAGIIHRDIKPDNVIIDGAGGLRLIDLGVVRLPGMEDFPAEQIPGTPSYMAPELLAGEPGDERTDLYALGVTVYHLFTGAYPYGEIEPFQRPRFGAPVPLQQRRPDLPTWLDLSVMKAVAANPADRHGDVLEFALELEAGAAHPAPRPTRRRSLYDRDPVRFWKLTALALLVLLILSLVRD
;
A
#
# COMPACT_ATOMS: atom_id res chain seq x y z
N MET A 1 8.77 -25.99 15.94
CA MET A 1 8.88 -25.42 14.58
C MET A 1 8.07 -24.14 14.60
N GLY A 2 8.69 -23.00 14.27
CA GLY A 2 8.14 -21.69 14.60
C GLY A 2 6.88 -21.36 13.80
N ALA A 3 5.75 -21.22 14.49
CA ALA A 3 4.52 -20.71 13.92
C ALA A 3 4.75 -19.25 13.44
N GLY A 4 4.50 -18.98 12.16
CA GLY A 4 4.50 -17.61 11.61
C GLY A 4 5.51 -17.29 10.50
N GLN A 5 6.15 -18.26 9.85
CA GLN A 5 7.04 -18.00 8.72
C GLN A 5 6.62 -18.73 7.44
N ILE A 6 6.89 -18.11 6.30
CA ILE A 6 6.76 -18.75 4.98
C ILE A 6 7.78 -19.89 4.86
N ASP A 7 7.29 -21.09 4.54
CA ASP A 7 8.08 -22.28 4.26
C ASP A 7 7.97 -22.63 2.77
N LEU A 8 9.13 -22.73 2.12
CA LEU A 8 9.24 -22.87 0.69
C LEU A 8 10.26 -23.96 0.36
N ARG A 9 9.98 -24.72 -0.70
CA ARG A 9 10.97 -25.61 -1.32
C ARG A 9 11.18 -25.17 -2.75
N ALA A 10 12.41 -25.06 -3.18
CA ALA A 10 12.74 -24.71 -4.56
C ALA A 10 13.70 -25.74 -5.14
N GLY A 11 13.61 -25.94 -6.45
CA GLY A 11 14.48 -26.80 -7.22
C GLY A 11 14.52 -26.33 -8.66
N TRP A 12 15.65 -26.50 -9.32
CA TRP A 12 15.84 -26.00 -10.68
C TRP A 12 16.80 -26.87 -11.48
N CYS A 13 16.60 -26.89 -12.78
CA CYS A 13 17.47 -27.56 -13.74
C CYS A 13 17.72 -26.61 -14.91
N SER A 14 18.97 -26.53 -15.36
CA SER A 14 19.38 -25.67 -16.47
C SER A 14 20.41 -26.43 -17.31
N GLU A 15 20.05 -26.76 -18.54
CA GLU A 15 20.87 -27.55 -19.45
C GLU A 15 21.23 -26.76 -20.70
N THR A 16 22.46 -26.91 -21.15
CA THR A 16 23.01 -26.26 -22.35
C THR A 16 22.27 -26.68 -23.62
N GLY A 17 21.71 -27.89 -23.65
CA GLY A 17 21.07 -28.45 -24.84
C GLY A 17 22.05 -28.62 -25.99
N ARG A 18 21.66 -28.17 -27.20
CA ARG A 18 22.49 -28.27 -28.42
C ARG A 18 23.40 -27.06 -28.66
N ARG A 19 23.32 -26.03 -27.80
CA ARG A 19 24.20 -24.86 -27.85
C ARG A 19 25.59 -25.21 -27.33
N SER A 20 26.59 -24.39 -27.66
CA SER A 20 27.96 -24.55 -27.13
C SER A 20 28.13 -23.98 -25.72
N ARG A 21 27.19 -23.15 -25.26
CA ARG A 21 27.19 -22.49 -23.95
C ARG A 21 25.75 -22.35 -23.45
N ASN A 22 25.60 -22.39 -22.12
CA ASN A 22 24.34 -22.10 -21.45
C ASN A 22 24.29 -20.60 -21.12
N GLU A 23 23.38 -19.88 -21.75
CA GLU A 23 23.12 -18.45 -21.60
C GLU A 23 22.00 -18.17 -20.59
N ASP A 24 21.26 -19.19 -20.15
CA ASP A 24 20.24 -19.09 -19.10
C ASP A 24 20.87 -18.97 -17.72
N TYR A 25 20.21 -18.25 -16.81
CA TYR A 25 20.62 -18.18 -15.42
C TYR A 25 19.43 -18.25 -14.47
N VAL A 26 19.62 -18.96 -13.35
CA VAL A 26 18.65 -19.08 -12.26
C VAL A 26 19.31 -18.66 -10.95
N GLY A 27 18.58 -17.89 -10.16
CA GLY A 27 18.97 -17.50 -8.82
C GLY A 27 17.82 -17.68 -7.86
N VAL A 28 18.07 -18.33 -6.73
CA VAL A 28 17.09 -18.55 -5.67
C VAL A 28 17.69 -18.13 -4.34
N CYS A 29 17.04 -17.19 -3.67
CA CYS A 29 17.36 -16.81 -2.30
C CYS A 29 16.10 -16.97 -1.44
N LEU A 30 15.99 -18.14 -0.80
CA LEU A 30 14.94 -18.40 0.21
C LEU A 30 15.25 -17.74 1.56
N GLY A 31 16.46 -17.18 1.71
CA GLY A 31 16.92 -16.45 2.90
C GLY A 31 17.03 -17.29 4.18
N THR A 32 17.60 -16.68 5.21
CA THR A 32 17.43 -17.11 6.60
C THR A 32 16.07 -16.67 7.14
N ALA A 33 15.66 -17.20 8.30
CA ALA A 33 14.44 -16.80 9.00
C ALA A 33 14.31 -15.26 9.12
N THR A 34 15.41 -14.59 9.48
CA THR A 34 15.50 -13.13 9.61
C THR A 34 15.41 -12.40 8.28
N GLN A 35 16.02 -12.93 7.21
CA GLN A 35 15.94 -12.32 5.87
C GLN A 35 14.53 -12.44 5.30
N ARG A 36 13.87 -13.60 5.47
CA ARG A 36 12.48 -13.82 5.06
C ARG A 36 11.52 -12.85 5.75
N ALA A 37 11.68 -12.62 7.05
CA ALA A 37 10.86 -11.67 7.79
C ALA A 37 11.02 -10.22 7.29
N ARG A 38 12.17 -9.88 6.71
CA ARG A 38 12.49 -8.51 6.25
C ARG A 38 12.12 -8.26 4.79
N HIS A 39 12.43 -9.20 3.91
CA HIS A 39 12.36 -9.01 2.45
C HIS A 39 11.54 -10.10 1.73
N GLY A 40 11.09 -11.13 2.43
CA GLY A 40 10.53 -12.34 1.81
C GLY A 40 11.60 -13.26 1.23
N ALA A 41 11.17 -14.21 0.41
CA ALA A 41 12.04 -15.01 -0.45
C ALA A 41 12.01 -14.44 -1.87
N VAL A 42 13.11 -14.53 -2.60
CA VAL A 42 13.21 -14.06 -3.98
C VAL A 42 13.81 -15.14 -4.86
N ALA A 43 13.25 -15.32 -6.05
CA ALA A 43 13.83 -16.16 -7.08
C ALA A 43 13.67 -15.48 -8.43
N ALA A 44 14.63 -15.68 -9.32
CA ALA A 44 14.59 -15.11 -10.65
C ALA A 44 15.23 -16.06 -11.67
N ILE A 45 14.73 -15.96 -12.89
CA ILE A 45 15.22 -16.66 -14.07
C ILE A 45 15.42 -15.64 -15.19
N ALA A 46 16.46 -15.85 -15.99
CA ALA A 46 16.79 -15.01 -17.12
C ALA A 46 17.36 -15.87 -18.26
N ASP A 47 17.06 -15.46 -19.48
CA ASP A 47 17.54 -16.03 -20.73
C ASP A 47 18.29 -14.93 -21.50
N GLY A 48 19.52 -15.22 -21.90
CA GLY A 48 20.41 -14.27 -22.57
C GLY A 48 20.16 -14.22 -24.07
N VAL A 49 20.03 -13.02 -24.65
CA VAL A 49 19.81 -12.90 -26.10
C VAL A 49 21.08 -13.28 -26.87
N SER A 50 20.97 -14.30 -27.70
CA SER A 50 22.10 -14.91 -28.44
C SER A 50 22.68 -14.03 -29.56
N GLY A 51 24.02 -13.98 -29.64
CA GLY A 51 24.75 -13.27 -30.71
C GLY A 51 26.21 -12.92 -30.37
N ALA A 52 26.56 -12.78 -29.08
CA ALA A 52 27.89 -12.45 -28.55
C ALA A 52 28.05 -13.03 -27.12
N PRO A 53 29.26 -13.11 -26.51
CA PRO A 53 29.42 -13.61 -25.13
C PRO A 53 28.67 -12.80 -24.05
N GLY A 54 28.05 -11.67 -24.43
CA GLY A 54 27.24 -10.82 -23.57
C GLY A 54 25.93 -11.45 -23.08
N GLY A 55 25.30 -12.37 -23.82
CA GLY A 55 24.00 -12.97 -23.44
C GLY A 55 24.05 -13.65 -22.07
N ARG A 56 24.95 -14.63 -21.90
CA ARG A 56 25.21 -15.25 -20.60
C ARG A 56 25.55 -14.25 -19.48
N VAL A 57 26.42 -13.28 -19.78
CA VAL A 57 26.83 -12.29 -18.77
C VAL A 57 25.64 -11.43 -18.36
N ALA A 58 24.72 -11.13 -19.27
CA ALA A 58 23.52 -10.36 -19.00
C ALA A 58 22.59 -11.13 -18.09
N ALA A 59 22.27 -12.38 -18.42
CA ALA A 59 21.39 -13.21 -17.62
C ALA A 59 21.91 -13.38 -16.19
N GLU A 60 23.20 -13.69 -16.04
CA GLU A 60 23.83 -13.86 -14.73
C GLU A 60 23.80 -12.57 -13.91
N LEU A 61 24.16 -11.43 -14.50
CA LEU A 61 24.18 -10.15 -13.79
C LEU A 61 22.76 -9.66 -13.49
N ALA A 62 21.82 -9.83 -14.41
CA ALA A 62 20.41 -9.49 -14.20
C ALA A 62 19.85 -10.22 -12.97
N VAL A 63 20.05 -11.53 -12.88
CA VAL A 63 19.53 -12.32 -11.76
C VAL A 63 20.27 -12.02 -10.46
N ARG A 64 21.61 -12.06 -10.45
CA ARG A 64 22.38 -11.88 -9.21
C ARG A 64 22.22 -10.47 -8.63
N ALA A 65 22.38 -9.45 -9.47
CA ALA A 65 22.24 -8.06 -9.01
C ALA A 65 20.79 -7.74 -8.62
N PHE A 66 19.78 -8.36 -9.26
CA PHE A 66 18.39 -8.15 -8.87
C PHE A 66 18.15 -8.66 -7.44
N ILE A 67 18.61 -9.88 -7.15
CA ILE A 67 18.50 -10.46 -5.81
C ILE A 67 19.26 -9.59 -4.81
N ASP A 68 20.50 -9.20 -5.10
CA ASP A 68 21.34 -8.42 -4.18
C ASP A 68 20.77 -7.02 -3.92
N PHE A 69 20.34 -6.30 -4.95
CA PHE A 69 19.74 -4.97 -4.79
C PHE A 69 18.41 -5.04 -4.08
N TYR A 70 17.53 -5.98 -4.43
CA TYR A 70 16.24 -6.14 -3.76
C TYR A 70 16.41 -6.45 -2.26
N LEU A 71 17.35 -7.33 -1.91
CA LEU A 71 17.65 -7.66 -0.52
C LEU A 71 18.40 -6.55 0.22
N GLY A 72 19.13 -5.69 -0.49
CA GLY A 72 19.81 -4.52 0.06
C GLY A 72 18.90 -3.30 0.27
N GLU A 73 17.68 -3.31 -0.28
CA GLU A 73 16.82 -2.13 -0.26
C GLU A 73 16.18 -1.83 1.10
N ARG A 74 15.84 -0.55 1.31
CA ARG A 74 15.17 -0.11 2.55
C ARG A 74 13.76 -0.72 2.64
N GLN A 75 13.41 -1.30 3.79
CA GLN A 75 12.08 -1.87 4.04
C GLN A 75 10.91 -0.90 3.82
N THR A 76 11.17 0.41 3.90
CA THR A 76 10.18 1.46 3.73
C THR A 76 9.73 1.66 2.27
N LEU A 77 10.49 1.17 1.27
CA LEU A 77 10.18 1.40 -0.15
C LEU A 77 8.96 0.60 -0.65
N GLY A 78 8.56 -0.46 0.06
CA GLY A 78 7.54 -1.41 -0.40
C GLY A 78 8.05 -2.32 -1.53
N VAL A 79 7.48 -3.53 -1.65
CA VAL A 79 8.01 -4.58 -2.56
C VAL A 79 8.04 -4.12 -4.02
N ARG A 80 6.96 -3.50 -4.51
CA ARG A 80 6.86 -3.03 -5.89
C ARG A 80 7.97 -2.04 -6.26
N ARG A 81 8.16 -1.01 -5.44
CA ARG A 81 9.15 0.04 -5.74
C ARG A 81 10.57 -0.49 -5.56
N ALA A 82 10.82 -1.34 -4.56
CA ALA A 82 12.13 -1.98 -4.38
C ALA A 82 12.49 -2.86 -5.59
N ALA A 83 11.57 -3.69 -6.07
CA ALA A 83 11.78 -4.53 -7.25
C ALA A 83 11.99 -3.69 -8.53
N ALA A 84 11.17 -2.65 -8.74
CA ALA A 84 11.32 -1.75 -9.89
C ALA A 84 12.67 -1.01 -9.85
N HIS A 85 13.07 -0.49 -8.69
CA HIS A 85 14.34 0.21 -8.52
C HIS A 85 15.54 -0.72 -8.78
N ALA A 86 15.49 -1.96 -8.27
CA ALA A 86 16.50 -2.97 -8.53
C ALA A 86 16.61 -3.28 -10.04
N ALA A 87 15.49 -3.53 -10.71
CA ALA A 87 15.46 -3.85 -12.14
C ALA A 87 15.94 -2.68 -13.01
N GLU A 88 15.54 -1.44 -12.71
CA GLU A 88 15.99 -0.25 -13.42
C GLU A 88 17.50 0.01 -13.26
N ALA A 89 18.04 -0.20 -12.06
CA ALA A 89 19.48 -0.05 -11.81
C ALA A 89 20.30 -1.01 -12.68
N ILE A 90 19.81 -2.25 -12.82
CA ILE A 90 20.47 -3.28 -13.63
C ILE A 90 20.30 -2.99 -15.11
N ASN A 91 19.12 -2.57 -15.55
CA ASN A 91 18.88 -2.17 -16.94
C ASN A 91 19.86 -1.08 -17.37
N ARG A 92 20.01 -0.02 -16.58
CA ARG A 92 20.96 1.06 -16.89
C ARG A 92 22.39 0.55 -17.00
N TRP A 93 22.80 -0.35 -16.11
CA TRP A 93 24.16 -0.90 -16.12
C TRP A 93 24.39 -1.79 -17.35
N ILE A 94 23.48 -2.73 -17.64
CA ILE A 94 23.60 -3.65 -18.79
C ILE A 94 23.54 -2.86 -20.12
N HIS A 95 22.59 -1.92 -20.25
CA HIS A 95 22.47 -1.06 -21.42
C HIS A 95 23.74 -0.22 -21.65
N ALA A 96 24.35 0.33 -20.59
CA ALA A 96 25.61 1.07 -20.68
C ALA A 96 26.76 0.16 -21.15
N GLN A 97 26.91 -1.02 -20.54
CA GLN A 97 27.97 -1.98 -20.89
C GLN A 97 27.85 -2.45 -22.35
N GLY A 98 26.63 -2.75 -22.81
CA GLY A 98 26.36 -3.20 -24.17
C GLY A 98 26.62 -2.15 -25.25
N ARG A 99 26.84 -0.89 -24.87
CA ARG A 99 27.23 0.20 -25.79
C ARG A 99 28.72 0.52 -25.75
N THR A 100 29.38 0.29 -24.61
CA THR A 100 30.78 0.70 -24.40
C THR A 100 31.80 -0.41 -24.66
N ASP A 101 31.39 -1.67 -24.53
CA ASP A 101 32.27 -2.82 -24.69
C ASP A 101 32.01 -3.53 -26.03
N PRO A 102 32.96 -3.49 -26.99
CA PRO A 102 32.80 -4.15 -28.29
C PRO A 102 32.52 -5.66 -28.19
N GLU A 103 33.04 -6.35 -27.16
CA GLU A 103 32.82 -7.79 -26.94
C GLU A 103 31.43 -8.10 -26.36
N ARG A 104 30.69 -7.07 -25.92
CA ARG A 104 29.36 -7.19 -25.31
C ARG A 104 28.31 -6.36 -26.07
N THR A 105 28.59 -6.00 -27.32
CA THR A 105 27.68 -5.24 -28.16
C THR A 105 26.30 -5.91 -28.22
N GLY A 106 25.24 -5.18 -27.86
CA GLY A 106 23.86 -5.70 -27.89
C GLY A 106 23.48 -6.64 -26.74
N MET A 107 24.25 -6.64 -25.65
CA MET A 107 23.97 -7.40 -24.44
C MET A 107 22.57 -7.12 -23.87
N ALA A 108 21.70 -8.11 -23.93
CA ALA A 108 20.34 -8.05 -23.41
C ALA A 108 19.90 -9.40 -22.85
N THR A 109 18.89 -9.40 -21.98
CA THR A 109 18.36 -10.62 -21.37
C THR A 109 16.91 -10.43 -20.93
N THR A 110 16.16 -11.53 -20.89
CA THR A 110 14.88 -11.57 -20.19
C THR A 110 15.11 -11.50 -18.67
N LEU A 111 14.07 -11.18 -17.92
CA LEU A 111 14.07 -11.33 -16.47
C LEU A 111 12.65 -11.60 -16.00
N THR A 112 12.43 -12.76 -15.39
CA THR A 112 11.23 -13.03 -14.61
C THR A 112 11.63 -13.28 -13.17
N ALA A 113 11.27 -12.35 -12.30
CA ALA A 113 11.53 -12.43 -10.88
C ALA A 113 10.23 -12.60 -10.10
N VAL A 114 10.26 -13.51 -9.13
CA VAL A 114 9.17 -13.74 -8.17
C VAL A 114 9.68 -13.46 -6.75
N ILE A 115 8.96 -12.61 -6.04
CA ILE A 115 9.21 -12.28 -4.64
C ILE A 115 8.03 -12.80 -3.83
N LEU A 116 8.30 -13.76 -2.98
CA LEU A 116 7.32 -14.44 -2.12
C LEU A 116 7.39 -13.81 -0.73
N ARG A 117 6.40 -12.98 -0.43
CA ARG A 117 6.33 -12.25 0.83
C ARG A 117 4.91 -12.30 1.38
N ASP A 118 4.81 -12.51 2.68
CA ASP A 118 3.54 -12.66 3.39
C ASP A 118 2.70 -13.78 2.75
N ARG A 119 1.55 -13.46 2.15
CA ARG A 119 0.71 -14.40 1.39
C ARG A 119 0.58 -13.99 -0.08
N ARG A 120 1.60 -13.35 -0.66
CA ARG A 120 1.60 -12.89 -2.05
C ARG A 120 2.87 -13.26 -2.80
N ALA A 121 2.70 -13.55 -4.09
CA ALA A 121 3.77 -13.61 -5.08
C ALA A 121 3.77 -12.30 -5.87
N HIS A 122 4.80 -11.49 -5.67
CA HIS A 122 5.05 -10.29 -6.44
C HIS A 122 5.91 -10.65 -7.64
N ILE A 123 5.43 -10.38 -8.84
CA ILE A 123 6.02 -10.83 -10.10
C ILE A 123 6.49 -9.59 -10.83
N LEU A 124 7.79 -9.53 -11.16
CA LEU A 124 8.37 -8.53 -12.04
C LEU A 124 8.87 -9.26 -13.30
N HIS A 125 8.38 -8.84 -14.46
CA HIS A 125 8.59 -9.58 -15.69
C HIS A 125 8.97 -8.68 -16.87
N VAL A 126 9.99 -9.10 -17.62
CA VAL A 126 10.34 -8.55 -18.93
C VAL A 126 10.94 -9.64 -19.82
N GLY A 127 10.44 -9.79 -21.05
CA GLY A 127 10.95 -10.76 -22.01
C GLY A 127 9.91 -11.83 -22.29
N ASP A 128 10.31 -13.05 -22.58
CA ASP A 128 9.43 -14.17 -22.92
C ASP A 128 9.61 -15.40 -22.02
N THR A 129 10.45 -15.33 -21.00
CA THR A 129 10.50 -16.33 -19.94
C THR A 129 9.16 -16.34 -19.18
N ARG A 130 8.54 -17.51 -19.02
CA ARG A 130 7.16 -17.61 -18.52
C ARG A 130 7.08 -18.09 -17.08
N LEU A 131 6.16 -17.51 -16.31
CA LEU A 131 5.79 -17.99 -14.96
C LEU A 131 4.36 -18.56 -14.97
N TYR A 132 4.22 -19.77 -14.44
CA TYR A 132 2.96 -20.47 -14.27
C TYR A 132 2.67 -20.75 -12.79
N ARG A 133 1.39 -20.89 -12.45
CA ARG A 133 0.91 -21.42 -11.15
C ARG A 133 0.11 -22.68 -11.37
N LEU A 134 0.49 -23.75 -10.68
CA LEU A 134 -0.32 -24.95 -10.47
C LEU A 134 -1.04 -24.82 -9.13
N ARG A 135 -2.39 -24.81 -9.17
CA ARG A 135 -3.25 -24.80 -7.98
C ARG A 135 -4.46 -25.69 -8.26
N ASP A 136 -4.77 -26.62 -7.36
CA ASP A 136 -5.96 -27.48 -7.46
C ASP A 136 -6.08 -28.16 -8.85
N GLY A 137 -4.95 -28.59 -9.41
CA GLY A 137 -4.87 -29.19 -10.76
C GLY A 137 -4.96 -28.21 -11.94
N ARG A 138 -5.15 -26.91 -11.69
CA ARG A 138 -5.20 -25.87 -12.73
C ARG A 138 -3.83 -25.23 -12.93
N PHE A 139 -3.28 -25.35 -14.13
CA PHE A 139 -2.01 -24.74 -14.55
C PHE A 139 -2.28 -23.44 -15.32
N SER A 140 -2.03 -22.28 -14.69
CA SER A 140 -2.35 -20.96 -15.25
C SER A 140 -1.08 -20.15 -15.51
N LEU A 141 -0.95 -19.57 -16.69
CA LEU A 141 0.11 -18.63 -17.03
C LEU A 141 -0.14 -17.28 -16.34
N LEU A 142 0.90 -16.69 -15.74
CA LEU A 142 0.84 -15.43 -14.97
C LEU A 142 1.59 -14.26 -15.64
N THR A 143 2.34 -14.51 -16.71
CA THR A 143 3.12 -13.51 -17.46
C THR A 143 2.64 -13.39 -18.90
N GLU A 144 2.93 -12.26 -19.55
CA GLU A 144 2.66 -12.03 -20.97
C GLU A 144 3.97 -11.82 -21.72
N ASP A 145 4.18 -12.56 -22.81
CA ASP A 145 5.43 -12.48 -23.56
C ASP A 145 5.62 -11.11 -24.22
N HIS A 146 6.85 -10.60 -24.12
CA HIS A 146 7.27 -9.35 -24.74
C HIS A 146 7.99 -9.57 -26.08
N VAL A 147 7.32 -10.22 -27.02
CA VAL A 147 7.83 -10.51 -28.38
C VAL A 147 7.06 -9.77 -29.48
N HIS A 148 7.62 -9.71 -30.69
CA HIS A 148 6.93 -9.14 -31.85
C HIS A 148 5.84 -10.07 -32.39
N SER A 149 4.72 -9.50 -32.87
CA SER A 149 3.52 -10.25 -33.25
C SER A 149 3.56 -10.88 -34.65
N GLY A 150 4.62 -10.65 -35.44
CA GLY A 150 4.76 -11.19 -36.80
C GLY A 150 5.01 -12.71 -36.81
N PRO A 151 4.50 -13.47 -37.80
CA PRO A 151 4.65 -14.93 -37.89
C PRO A 151 6.10 -15.42 -37.75
N ASP A 152 7.06 -14.65 -38.28
CA ASP A 152 8.50 -14.94 -38.25
C ASP A 152 9.28 -14.06 -37.26
N GLN A 153 8.61 -13.28 -36.41
CA GLN A 153 9.27 -12.34 -35.47
C GLN A 153 9.03 -12.67 -34.00
N ARG A 154 8.35 -13.78 -33.71
CA ARG A 154 8.02 -14.19 -32.32
C ARG A 154 9.23 -14.53 -31.46
N HIS A 155 10.40 -14.71 -32.06
CA HIS A 155 11.68 -14.91 -31.37
C HIS A 155 12.41 -13.58 -31.08
N ILE A 156 11.86 -12.45 -31.52
CA ILE A 156 12.47 -11.13 -31.34
C ILE A 156 11.80 -10.42 -30.17
N LEU A 157 12.56 -10.17 -29.11
CA LEU A 157 12.10 -9.42 -27.95
C LEU A 157 11.83 -7.95 -28.30
N ARG A 158 10.65 -7.45 -27.94
CA ARG A 158 10.31 -6.01 -27.95
C ARG A 158 10.63 -5.32 -26.63
N ARG A 159 10.84 -6.08 -25.55
CA ARG A 159 11.27 -5.57 -24.23
C ARG A 159 12.20 -6.59 -23.59
N ALA A 160 13.36 -6.14 -23.11
CA ALA A 160 14.33 -6.94 -22.39
C ALA A 160 15.18 -6.02 -21.50
N ILE A 161 15.82 -6.57 -20.47
CA ILE A 161 16.85 -5.86 -19.72
C ILE A 161 18.03 -5.58 -20.65
N GLY A 162 18.48 -4.33 -20.69
CA GLY A 162 19.63 -3.91 -21.51
C GLY A 162 19.29 -3.50 -22.94
N LEU A 163 18.05 -3.70 -23.40
CA LEU A 163 17.62 -3.41 -24.77
C LEU A 163 17.39 -1.91 -25.02
N GLU A 164 16.76 -1.23 -24.07
CA GLU A 164 16.47 0.21 -24.12
C GLU A 164 16.97 0.89 -22.84
N ASP A 165 17.15 2.22 -22.90
CA ASP A 165 17.60 3.01 -21.75
C ASP A 165 16.59 3.00 -20.59
N ALA A 166 15.30 3.09 -20.92
CA ALA A 166 14.20 3.04 -19.97
C ALA A 166 13.58 1.64 -19.92
N LEU A 167 13.59 1.01 -18.74
CA LEU A 167 12.99 -0.30 -18.55
C LEU A 167 11.47 -0.20 -18.47
N ARG A 168 10.77 -1.00 -19.29
CA ARG A 168 9.33 -1.23 -19.19
C ARG A 168 9.07 -2.66 -18.75
N ALA A 169 9.11 -2.88 -17.43
CA ALA A 169 8.80 -4.16 -16.83
C ALA A 169 7.33 -4.21 -16.38
N ASP A 170 6.71 -5.36 -16.57
CA ASP A 170 5.38 -5.64 -16.06
C ASP A 170 5.50 -6.02 -14.58
N TYR A 171 4.50 -5.63 -13.79
CA TYR A 171 4.42 -5.97 -12.38
C TYR A 171 3.02 -6.40 -11.99
N THR A 172 2.90 -7.56 -11.37
CA THR A 172 1.66 -8.09 -10.81
C THR A 172 1.89 -8.65 -9.40
N ALA A 173 0.82 -8.77 -8.61
CA ALA A 173 0.89 -9.33 -7.27
C ALA A 173 -0.26 -10.32 -7.06
N GLU A 174 0.06 -11.60 -7.03
CA GLU A 174 -0.90 -12.71 -6.96
C GLU A 174 -1.03 -13.24 -5.53
N PRO A 175 -2.23 -13.61 -5.05
CA PRO A 175 -2.41 -14.26 -3.75
C PRO A 175 -1.86 -15.69 -3.77
N LEU A 176 -1.12 -16.06 -2.71
CA LEU A 176 -0.57 -17.40 -2.49
C LEU A 176 -1.47 -18.25 -1.60
N ARG A 177 -1.46 -19.56 -1.87
CA ARG A 177 -2.07 -20.60 -1.02
C ARG A 177 -1.02 -21.67 -0.72
N GLU A 178 -1.19 -22.33 0.41
CA GLU A 178 -0.42 -23.53 0.72
C GLU A 178 -0.76 -24.60 -0.32
N GLY A 179 0.27 -25.31 -0.79
CA GLY A 179 0.16 -26.25 -1.91
C GLY A 179 0.24 -25.61 -3.29
N ASP A 180 0.33 -24.27 -3.41
CA ASP A 180 0.65 -23.65 -4.70
C ASP A 180 2.04 -24.08 -5.17
N ARG A 181 2.16 -24.41 -6.45
CA ARG A 181 3.44 -24.64 -7.13
C ARG A 181 3.64 -23.60 -8.23
N LEU A 182 4.72 -22.85 -8.13
CA LEU A 182 5.13 -21.86 -9.13
C LEU A 182 6.20 -22.48 -10.03
N VAL A 183 6.05 -22.31 -11.34
CA VAL A 183 6.93 -22.90 -12.36
C VAL A 183 7.38 -21.81 -13.31
N LEU A 184 8.68 -21.53 -13.34
CA LEU A 184 9.31 -20.56 -14.22
C LEU A 184 10.12 -21.28 -15.29
N LEU A 185 9.92 -20.95 -16.56
CA LEU A 185 10.49 -21.68 -17.70
C LEU A 185 11.08 -20.71 -18.73
N THR A 186 12.24 -21.06 -19.30
CA THR A 186 12.75 -20.44 -20.54
C THR A 186 12.11 -21.04 -21.78
N ASP A 187 12.29 -20.38 -22.92
CA ASP A 187 11.67 -20.75 -24.19
C ASP A 187 12.18 -22.11 -24.71
N GLY A 188 13.40 -22.50 -24.37
CA GLY A 188 13.91 -23.84 -24.64
C GLY A 188 13.13 -24.96 -23.95
N VAL A 189 12.28 -24.65 -22.96
CA VAL A 189 11.30 -25.58 -22.39
C VAL A 189 9.88 -25.31 -22.89
N HIS A 190 9.36 -24.09 -22.69
CA HIS A 190 7.96 -23.80 -23.01
C HIS A 190 7.68 -23.55 -24.50
N GLY A 191 8.72 -23.40 -25.32
CA GLY A 191 8.62 -23.27 -26.78
C GLY A 191 8.41 -24.60 -27.49
N VAL A 192 8.85 -25.72 -26.90
CA VAL A 192 8.69 -27.06 -27.48
C VAL A 192 7.63 -27.92 -26.80
N LEU A 193 7.39 -27.71 -25.50
CA LEU A 193 6.38 -28.45 -24.75
C LEU A 193 5.02 -27.77 -24.79
N SER A 194 3.96 -28.55 -25.01
CA SER A 194 2.58 -28.04 -24.97
C SER A 194 2.19 -27.64 -23.55
N SER A 195 1.25 -26.69 -23.38
CA SER A 195 0.74 -26.32 -22.06
C SER A 195 0.16 -27.51 -21.29
N ARG A 196 -0.37 -28.51 -22.00
CA ARG A 196 -0.88 -29.76 -21.42
C ARG A 196 0.25 -30.63 -20.87
N ASP A 197 1.37 -30.73 -21.60
CA ASP A 197 2.54 -31.48 -21.15
C ASP A 197 3.20 -30.80 -19.97
N LEU A 198 3.37 -29.48 -20.02
CA LEU A 198 3.90 -28.70 -18.90
C LEU A 198 3.08 -28.90 -17.62
N ALA A 199 1.75 -28.82 -17.72
CA ALA A 199 0.85 -29.05 -16.60
C ALA A 199 0.99 -30.49 -16.03
N ARG A 200 1.08 -31.50 -16.91
CA ARG A 200 1.27 -32.89 -16.52
C ARG A 200 2.60 -33.10 -15.79
N LEU A 201 3.69 -32.57 -16.33
CA LEU A 201 5.03 -32.69 -15.76
C LEU A 201 5.13 -31.94 -14.41
N ALA A 202 4.50 -30.76 -14.31
CA ALA A 202 4.43 -29.99 -13.07
C ALA A 202 3.68 -30.72 -11.96
N ALA A 203 2.69 -31.54 -12.29
CA ALA A 203 1.87 -32.27 -11.33
C ALA A 203 2.39 -33.68 -11.00
N ALA A 204 3.17 -34.31 -11.89
CA ALA A 204 3.60 -35.69 -11.75
C ALA A 204 4.66 -35.89 -10.66
N GLU A 205 5.59 -34.95 -10.54
CA GLU A 205 6.75 -35.11 -9.66
C GLU A 205 6.50 -34.50 -8.27
N PRO A 206 6.84 -35.21 -7.18
CA PRO A 206 6.53 -34.75 -5.82
C PRO A 206 7.44 -33.64 -5.33
N THR A 207 8.66 -33.51 -5.87
CA THR A 207 9.64 -32.50 -5.44
C THR A 207 9.87 -31.45 -6.53
N PRO A 208 10.16 -30.18 -6.16
CA PRO A 208 10.52 -29.14 -7.12
C PRO A 208 11.70 -29.52 -8.01
N GLU A 209 12.72 -30.17 -7.42
CA GLU A 209 13.94 -30.58 -8.10
C GLU A 209 13.63 -31.60 -9.21
N ALA A 210 12.93 -32.70 -8.86
CA ALA A 210 12.54 -33.71 -9.84
C ALA A 210 11.63 -33.14 -10.93
N ALA A 211 10.67 -32.27 -10.56
CA ALA A 211 9.79 -31.61 -11.52
C ALA A 211 10.59 -30.78 -12.54
N SER A 212 11.56 -30.00 -12.07
CA SER A 212 12.40 -29.17 -12.93
C SER A 212 13.26 -30.00 -13.89
N GLN A 213 13.90 -31.06 -13.39
CA GLN A 213 14.73 -31.98 -14.19
C GLN A 213 13.90 -32.70 -15.25
N GLN A 214 12.71 -33.18 -14.88
CA GLN A 214 11.82 -33.90 -15.78
C GLN A 214 11.26 -33.00 -16.89
N MET A 215 10.99 -31.72 -16.59
CA MET A 215 10.59 -30.74 -17.61
C MET A 215 11.70 -30.47 -18.62
N VAL A 216 12.93 -30.25 -18.15
CA VAL A 216 14.09 -30.00 -19.01
C VAL A 216 14.40 -31.24 -19.86
N ALA A 217 14.43 -32.44 -19.26
CA ALA A 217 14.67 -33.69 -19.98
C ALA A 217 13.60 -33.97 -21.05
N ALA A 218 12.33 -33.69 -20.74
CA ALA A 218 11.23 -33.80 -21.70
C ALA A 218 11.40 -32.81 -22.87
N ALA A 219 11.79 -31.56 -22.60
CA ALA A 219 12.03 -30.57 -23.64
C ALA A 219 13.19 -30.96 -24.57
N LEU A 220 14.30 -31.44 -24.02
CA LEU A 220 15.44 -31.93 -24.80
C LEU A 220 15.07 -33.15 -25.65
N SER A 221 14.27 -34.08 -25.10
CA SER A 221 13.77 -35.25 -25.82
C SER A 221 12.78 -34.88 -26.92
N ALA A 222 11.99 -33.82 -26.72
CA ALA A 222 11.08 -33.26 -27.72
C ALA A 222 11.80 -32.46 -28.83
N GLY A 223 13.14 -32.34 -28.75
CA GLY A 223 13.96 -31.72 -29.79
C GLY A 223 14.24 -30.24 -29.55
N SER A 224 14.26 -29.76 -28.30
CA SER A 224 14.73 -28.40 -28.02
C SER A 224 16.14 -28.17 -28.56
N HIS A 225 16.30 -27.05 -29.27
CA HIS A 225 17.55 -26.62 -29.88
C HIS A 225 18.25 -25.51 -29.09
N ASP A 226 17.60 -24.99 -28.03
CA ASP A 226 18.13 -23.91 -27.21
C ASP A 226 18.55 -24.36 -25.80
N ASN A 227 19.02 -23.40 -24.99
CA ASN A 227 19.19 -23.61 -23.56
C ASN A 227 17.83 -23.89 -22.91
N ALA A 228 17.77 -24.90 -22.05
CA ALA A 228 16.51 -25.35 -21.46
C ALA A 228 16.60 -25.26 -19.95
N THR A 229 15.82 -24.34 -19.37
CA THR A 229 15.84 -24.06 -17.94
C THR A 229 14.44 -24.07 -17.34
N ALA A 230 14.32 -24.74 -16.19
CA ALA A 230 13.11 -24.77 -15.37
C ALA A 230 13.46 -24.50 -13.90
N LEU A 231 12.70 -23.62 -13.26
CA LEU A 231 12.72 -23.35 -11.83
C LEU A 231 11.33 -23.64 -11.25
N VAL A 232 11.27 -24.45 -10.21
CA VAL A 232 10.02 -24.82 -9.52
C VAL A 232 10.11 -24.41 -8.06
N ILE A 233 9.03 -23.82 -7.54
CA ILE A 233 8.91 -23.41 -6.13
C ILE A 233 7.58 -23.90 -5.57
N ASP A 234 7.65 -24.69 -4.51
CA ASP A 234 6.51 -25.15 -3.73
C ASP A 234 6.27 -24.27 -2.51
N VAL A 235 5.03 -23.84 -2.35
CA VAL A 235 4.55 -23.16 -1.15
C VAL A 235 4.11 -24.21 -0.14
N VAL A 236 4.99 -24.56 0.80
CA VAL A 236 4.76 -25.64 1.78
C VAL A 236 3.87 -25.15 2.90
N ALA A 237 4.22 -24.01 3.50
CA ALA A 237 3.42 -23.36 4.53
C ALA A 237 3.50 -21.85 4.33
N LEU A 238 2.41 -21.17 4.62
CA LEU A 238 2.36 -19.72 4.65
C LEU A 238 2.22 -19.29 6.12
N PRO A 239 2.62 -18.06 6.47
CA PRO A 239 2.15 -17.50 7.73
C PRO A 239 0.62 -17.62 7.77
N PRO A 240 0.03 -17.92 8.95
CA PRO A 240 -1.42 -18.10 9.07
C PRO A 240 -2.12 -16.95 8.36
N ALA A 241 -3.13 -17.28 7.56
CA ALA A 241 -3.99 -16.22 7.07
C ALA A 241 -4.52 -15.51 8.31
N ASP A 242 -4.38 -14.19 8.37
CA ASP A 242 -4.87 -13.37 9.50
C ASP A 242 -6.33 -13.73 9.90
N ARG A 243 -7.10 -14.39 9.03
CA ARG A 243 -8.46 -14.92 9.21
C ARG A 243 -8.57 -16.08 10.19
N ASP A 244 -7.63 -17.02 10.23
CA ASP A 244 -7.76 -18.21 11.10
C ASP A 244 -7.50 -17.83 12.56
N GLU A 245 -6.51 -16.97 12.80
CA GLU A 245 -6.29 -16.38 14.12
C GLU A 245 -7.44 -15.45 14.53
N LEU A 246 -7.97 -14.65 13.60
CA LEU A 246 -9.14 -13.81 13.87
C LEU A 246 -10.40 -14.64 14.11
N ALA A 247 -10.59 -15.76 13.40
CA ALA A 247 -11.71 -16.66 13.56
C ALA A 247 -11.65 -17.40 14.90
N ASP A 248 -10.48 -17.86 15.32
CA ASP A 248 -10.25 -18.45 16.64
C ASP A 248 -10.52 -17.42 17.76
N LEU A 249 -9.97 -16.21 17.64
CA LEU A 249 -10.25 -15.08 18.56
C LEU A 249 -11.74 -14.68 18.57
N THR A 250 -12.42 -14.84 17.43
CA THR A 250 -13.86 -14.57 17.31
C THR A 250 -14.69 -15.69 17.94
N ALA A 251 -14.23 -16.94 17.93
CA ALA A 251 -14.98 -18.10 18.41
C ALA A 251 -14.90 -18.32 19.94
N GLU A 252 -13.82 -17.90 20.59
CA GLU A 252 -13.51 -18.34 21.98
C GLU A 252 -14.22 -17.55 23.10
N LEU A 253 -14.51 -16.26 22.93
CA LEU A 253 -14.98 -15.41 24.03
C LEU A 253 -16.46 -14.97 23.89
N PRO A 254 -17.30 -15.15 24.93
CA PRO A 254 -18.70 -14.73 24.89
C PRO A 254 -18.84 -13.21 24.98
N ILE A 255 -19.83 -12.66 24.29
CA ILE A 255 -20.30 -11.27 24.48
C ILE A 255 -21.35 -11.30 25.59
N LEU A 256 -21.08 -10.61 26.69
CA LEU A 256 -21.94 -10.54 27.87
C LEU A 256 -22.56 -9.14 28.02
N PRO A 257 -23.60 -8.98 28.87
CA PRO A 257 -24.13 -7.66 29.20
C PRO A 257 -23.04 -6.70 29.67
N LEU A 258 -23.17 -5.43 29.29
CA LEU A 258 -22.20 -4.39 29.65
C LEU A 258 -22.07 -4.30 31.19
N PRO A 259 -20.84 -4.18 31.71
CA PRO A 259 -20.64 -3.98 33.13
C PRO A 259 -21.13 -2.59 33.57
N LYS A 260 -21.41 -2.45 34.86
CA LYS A 260 -21.74 -1.18 35.50
C LYS A 260 -20.50 -0.58 36.17
N PRO A 261 -20.43 0.75 36.32
CA PRO A 261 -19.41 1.38 37.17
C PRO A 261 -19.41 0.74 38.57
N GLY A 262 -18.23 0.36 39.06
CA GLY A 262 -18.01 -0.36 40.32
C GLY A 262 -17.78 -1.87 40.15
N ASP A 263 -18.22 -2.46 39.04
CA ASP A 263 -18.02 -3.89 38.75
C ASP A 263 -16.54 -4.23 38.55
N VAL A 264 -16.18 -5.49 38.75
CA VAL A 264 -14.84 -6.01 38.46
C VAL A 264 -14.93 -7.04 37.34
N VAL A 265 -14.22 -6.79 36.23
CA VAL A 265 -14.15 -7.69 35.08
C VAL A 265 -12.70 -8.12 34.91
N ASP A 266 -12.43 -9.41 35.09
CA ASP A 266 -11.12 -10.03 34.88
C ASP A 266 -9.96 -9.27 35.58
N GLY A 267 -10.24 -8.80 36.80
CA GLY A 267 -9.31 -8.03 37.64
C GLY A 267 -9.23 -6.52 37.35
N TYR A 268 -9.97 -6.01 36.37
CA TYR A 268 -10.12 -4.57 36.12
C TYR A 268 -11.36 -4.02 36.82
N ARG A 269 -11.21 -2.98 37.65
CA ARG A 269 -12.34 -2.26 38.23
C ARG A 269 -12.90 -1.28 37.19
N VAL A 270 -14.15 -1.49 36.80
CA VAL A 270 -14.86 -0.67 35.82
C VAL A 270 -15.25 0.64 36.49
N GLY A 271 -14.78 1.76 35.96
CA GLY A 271 -15.14 3.10 36.41
C GLY A 271 -16.24 3.72 35.54
N ARG A 272 -16.15 5.02 35.30
CA ARG A 272 -17.15 5.77 34.53
C ARG A 272 -17.13 5.41 33.04
N LEU A 273 -18.31 5.48 32.43
CA LEU A 273 -18.52 5.40 30.99
C LEU A 273 -17.90 6.63 30.29
N LEU A 274 -17.05 6.40 29.29
CA LEU A 274 -16.43 7.43 28.45
C LEU A 274 -17.22 7.68 27.16
N SER A 275 -17.72 6.60 26.55
CA SER A 275 -18.48 6.68 25.30
C SER A 275 -19.46 5.52 25.21
N ASP A 276 -20.67 5.82 24.71
CA ASP A 276 -21.72 4.85 24.43
C ASP A 276 -22.05 4.87 22.94
N GLY A 277 -21.28 4.13 22.14
CA GLY A 277 -21.43 4.05 20.70
C GLY A 277 -22.53 3.08 20.27
N ARG A 278 -22.81 3.00 18.97
CA ARG A 278 -23.83 2.08 18.42
C ARG A 278 -23.51 0.61 18.69
N TYR A 279 -22.25 0.21 18.58
CA TYR A 279 -21.80 -1.20 18.65
C TYR A 279 -20.91 -1.52 19.85
N SER A 280 -20.33 -0.51 20.49
CA SER A 280 -19.43 -0.71 21.63
C SER A 280 -19.59 0.38 22.68
N ALA A 281 -19.19 0.07 23.91
CA ALA A 281 -19.11 1.01 25.01
C ALA A 281 -17.68 1.04 25.57
N LEU A 282 -17.19 2.24 25.89
CA LEU A 282 -15.86 2.49 26.42
C LEU A 282 -15.98 2.90 27.89
N PHE A 283 -15.28 2.21 28.78
CA PHE A 283 -15.23 2.52 30.20
C PHE A 283 -13.80 2.84 30.64
N LEU A 284 -13.65 3.87 31.46
CA LEU A 284 -12.39 4.16 32.13
C LEU A 284 -12.23 3.20 33.31
N THR A 285 -11.06 2.59 33.49
CA THR A 285 -10.80 1.77 34.69
C THR A 285 -10.47 2.65 35.90
N GLU A 286 -10.76 2.15 37.09
CA GLU A 286 -10.24 2.71 38.34
C GLU A 286 -8.95 1.96 38.71
N PRO A 287 -7.76 2.55 38.49
CA PRO A 287 -6.49 1.86 38.70
C PRO A 287 -6.27 1.52 40.18
N ALA A 288 -5.64 0.37 40.44
CA ALA A 288 -5.25 -0.01 41.78
C ALA A 288 -3.93 0.68 42.18
N GLY A 289 -3.98 1.60 43.14
CA GLY A 289 -2.78 2.26 43.65
C GLY A 289 -2.18 3.27 42.66
N LYS A 290 -0.99 2.97 42.11
CA LYS A 290 -0.21 3.88 41.24
C LYS A 290 -0.26 3.51 39.75
N GLU A 291 -1.09 2.55 39.36
CA GLU A 291 -1.24 2.15 37.96
C GLU A 291 -1.82 3.30 37.11
N ALA A 292 -1.42 3.37 35.84
CA ALA A 292 -2.03 4.30 34.90
C ALA A 292 -3.47 3.86 34.59
N PRO A 293 -4.41 4.80 34.41
CA PRO A 293 -5.75 4.45 33.99
C PRO A 293 -5.74 3.79 32.61
N LEU A 294 -6.60 2.79 32.44
CA LEU A 294 -6.84 2.08 31.20
C LEU A 294 -8.26 2.34 30.71
N VAL A 295 -8.52 1.99 29.47
CA VAL A 295 -9.86 2.00 28.88
C VAL A 295 -10.23 0.59 28.46
N LEU A 296 -11.42 0.16 28.84
CA LEU A 296 -12.03 -1.11 28.45
C LEU A 296 -13.07 -0.82 27.37
N LYS A 297 -12.88 -1.39 26.18
CA LYS A 297 -13.87 -1.39 25.10
C LYS A 297 -14.64 -2.70 25.16
N PHE A 298 -15.95 -2.63 25.32
CA PHE A 298 -16.84 -3.80 25.29
C PHE A 298 -17.76 -3.73 24.06
N PRO A 299 -17.95 -4.84 23.33
CA PRO A 299 -19.01 -4.92 22.33
C PRO A 299 -20.37 -4.96 23.04
N LYS A 300 -21.39 -4.34 22.44
CA LYS A 300 -22.77 -4.43 22.94
C LYS A 300 -23.37 -5.81 22.63
N PRO A 301 -24.33 -6.31 23.45
CA PRO A 301 -25.00 -7.59 23.17
C PRO A 301 -25.63 -7.69 21.79
N THR A 302 -26.08 -6.57 21.21
CA THR A 302 -26.61 -6.50 19.84
C THR A 302 -25.60 -6.88 18.75
N VAL A 303 -24.30 -6.93 19.07
CA VAL A 303 -23.22 -7.40 18.18
C VAL A 303 -23.07 -8.93 18.21
N ALA A 304 -23.60 -9.62 19.23
CA ALA A 304 -23.41 -11.06 19.40
C ALA A 304 -23.94 -11.89 18.22
N ASP A 305 -25.07 -11.47 17.66
CA ASP A 305 -25.74 -12.16 16.54
C ASP A 305 -25.31 -11.62 15.17
N ASP A 306 -24.49 -10.56 15.13
CA ASP A 306 -24.01 -9.95 13.90
C ASP A 306 -22.53 -10.31 13.67
N ALA A 307 -22.31 -11.32 12.84
CA ALA A 307 -20.98 -11.82 12.52
C ALA A 307 -20.05 -10.74 11.94
N VAL A 308 -20.59 -9.75 11.22
CA VAL A 308 -19.80 -8.68 10.61
C VAL A 308 -19.26 -7.73 11.68
N TYR A 309 -20.11 -7.27 12.60
CA TYR A 309 -19.68 -6.38 13.68
C TYR A 309 -18.81 -7.09 14.71
N ARG A 310 -19.08 -8.37 15.00
CA ARG A 310 -18.23 -9.17 15.89
C ARG A 310 -16.82 -9.29 15.31
N LEU A 311 -16.71 -9.62 14.02
CA LEU A 311 -15.44 -9.74 13.33
C LEU A 311 -14.70 -8.39 13.28
N ALA A 312 -15.41 -7.29 13.03
CA ALA A 312 -14.86 -5.93 13.04
C ALA A 312 -14.25 -5.56 14.40
N PHE A 313 -14.93 -5.91 15.50
CA PHE A 313 -14.43 -5.69 16.85
C PHE A 313 -13.14 -6.47 17.15
N VAL A 314 -13.11 -7.76 16.80
CA VAL A 314 -11.93 -8.62 17.02
C VAL A 314 -10.76 -8.14 16.17
N ARG A 315 -11.03 -7.72 14.93
CA ARG A 315 -10.04 -7.14 14.02
C ARG A 315 -9.35 -5.93 14.61
N GLU A 316 -10.10 -5.01 15.18
CA GLU A 316 -9.55 -3.80 15.77
C GLU A 316 -8.46 -4.12 16.80
N GLY A 317 -8.79 -5.03 17.74
CA GLY A 317 -7.84 -5.48 18.76
C GLY A 317 -6.63 -6.20 18.16
N TRP A 318 -6.87 -7.09 17.19
CA TRP A 318 -5.82 -7.84 16.50
C TRP A 318 -4.83 -6.94 15.75
N VAL A 319 -5.33 -5.92 15.04
CA VAL A 319 -4.51 -4.95 14.30
C VAL A 319 -3.71 -4.09 15.28
N ALA A 320 -4.36 -3.54 16.30
CA ALA A 320 -3.73 -2.65 17.26
C ALA A 320 -2.62 -3.35 18.09
N ALA A 321 -2.71 -4.66 18.29
CA ALA A 321 -1.65 -5.44 18.94
C ALA A 321 -0.39 -5.61 18.07
N ARG A 322 -0.53 -5.54 16.73
CA ARG A 322 0.53 -5.87 15.76
C ARG A 322 1.25 -4.66 15.19
N VAL A 323 0.57 -3.52 15.05
CA VAL A 323 1.18 -2.31 14.50
C VAL A 323 1.60 -1.38 15.62
N ARG A 324 2.91 -1.29 15.87
CA ARG A 324 3.47 -0.35 16.86
C ARG A 324 3.94 0.93 16.20
N SER A 325 3.40 2.06 16.66
CA SER A 325 3.80 3.39 16.23
C SER A 325 3.56 4.39 17.36
N PRO A 326 4.45 5.37 17.59
CA PRO A 326 4.23 6.42 18.58
C PRO A 326 3.07 7.36 18.23
N TRP A 327 2.41 7.17 17.08
CA TRP A 327 1.27 7.98 16.63
C TRP A 327 -0.04 7.19 16.53
N LEU A 328 -0.03 5.90 16.87
CA LEU A 328 -1.21 5.04 16.91
C LEU A 328 -1.62 4.75 18.35
N GLY A 329 -2.92 4.54 18.58
CA GLY A 329 -3.42 3.94 19.80
C GLY A 329 -2.89 2.50 19.95
N GLU A 330 -2.49 2.16 21.16
CA GLU A 330 -1.96 0.84 21.52
C GLU A 330 -3.06 0.02 22.20
N VAL A 331 -2.96 -1.29 22.06
CA VAL A 331 -3.72 -2.24 22.89
C VAL A 331 -2.79 -2.82 23.95
N VAL A 332 -3.29 -2.94 25.16
CA VAL A 332 -2.60 -3.60 26.26
C VAL A 332 -2.82 -5.09 26.12
N GLU A 333 -1.72 -5.84 26.05
CA GLU A 333 -1.76 -7.29 25.99
C GLU A 333 -2.37 -7.85 27.28
N VAL A 334 -3.42 -8.66 27.13
CA VAL A 334 -4.06 -9.36 28.24
C VAL A 334 -3.48 -10.77 28.31
N PRO A 335 -3.02 -11.24 29.49
CA PRO A 335 -2.48 -12.59 29.63
C PRO A 335 -3.44 -13.68 29.11
N PRO A 336 -2.95 -14.69 28.39
CA PRO A 336 -3.77 -15.80 27.91
C PRO A 336 -4.60 -16.44 29.03
N GLY A 337 -5.87 -16.75 28.75
CA GLY A 337 -6.79 -17.36 29.71
C GLY A 337 -7.34 -16.43 30.79
N ARG A 338 -6.96 -15.14 30.82
CA ARG A 338 -7.51 -14.16 31.76
C ARG A 338 -8.89 -13.65 31.34
N GLN A 339 -9.14 -13.51 30.05
CA GLN A 339 -10.41 -12.96 29.55
C GLN A 339 -11.53 -13.98 29.69
N THR A 340 -12.59 -13.63 30.41
CA THR A 340 -13.82 -14.44 30.53
C THR A 340 -14.90 -14.03 29.53
N ARG A 341 -14.68 -12.90 28.84
CA ARG A 341 -15.59 -12.29 27.86
C ARG A 341 -14.81 -11.49 26.83
N LEU A 342 -15.45 -11.15 25.73
CA LEU A 342 -14.82 -10.33 24.69
C LEU A 342 -14.73 -8.86 25.13
N TYR A 343 -13.51 -8.33 25.22
CA TYR A 343 -13.22 -6.90 25.42
C TYR A 343 -11.79 -6.58 24.96
N THR A 344 -11.51 -5.30 24.72
CA THR A 344 -10.17 -4.81 24.41
C THR A 344 -9.71 -3.85 25.49
N VAL A 345 -8.45 -3.97 25.91
CA VAL A 345 -7.81 -3.06 26.88
C VAL A 345 -6.89 -2.12 26.12
N MET A 346 -6.98 -0.82 26.39
CA MET A 346 -6.09 0.18 25.79
C MET A 346 -5.63 1.18 26.85
N PRO A 347 -4.48 1.84 26.69
CA PRO A 347 -4.09 2.94 27.56
C PRO A 347 -5.11 4.07 27.50
N TYR A 348 -5.37 4.73 28.63
CA TYR A 348 -6.10 5.99 28.60
C TYR A 348 -5.17 7.10 28.11
N TYR A 349 -5.55 7.76 27.02
CA TYR A 349 -4.83 8.91 26.49
C TYR A 349 -5.46 10.21 27.04
N PRO A 350 -4.77 10.92 27.95
CA PRO A 350 -5.26 12.20 28.45
C PRO A 350 -5.20 13.25 27.32
N GLY A 351 -6.27 14.02 27.15
CA GLY A 351 -6.35 15.02 26.10
C GLY A 351 -7.77 15.21 25.59
N GLN A 352 -7.86 15.72 24.36
CA GLN A 352 -9.12 15.94 23.65
C GLN A 352 -9.03 15.37 22.24
N THR A 353 -10.17 15.10 21.60
CA THR A 353 -10.17 14.72 20.19
C THR A 353 -9.88 15.94 19.31
N LEU A 354 -9.41 15.70 18.09
CA LEU A 354 -9.21 16.74 17.09
C LEU A 354 -10.57 17.39 16.72
N ALA A 355 -11.67 16.63 16.79
CA ALA A 355 -13.02 17.15 16.65
C ALA A 355 -13.36 18.18 17.75
N GLN A 356 -13.01 17.90 19.01
CA GLN A 356 -13.18 18.86 20.11
C GLN A 356 -12.29 20.10 19.91
N ARG A 357 -11.04 19.90 19.46
CA ARG A 357 -10.12 21.01 19.16
C ARG A 357 -10.65 21.92 18.04
N LEU A 358 -11.31 21.36 17.03
CA LEU A 358 -11.90 22.11 15.92
C LEU A 358 -12.98 23.10 16.36
N LEU A 359 -13.74 22.75 17.40
CA LEU A 359 -14.80 23.60 17.95
C LEU A 359 -14.25 24.73 18.83
N ALA A 360 -13.01 24.61 19.32
CA ALA A 360 -12.40 25.55 20.25
C ALA A 360 -11.69 26.72 19.52
N PRO A 361 -12.01 27.99 19.84
CA PRO A 361 -11.23 29.13 19.37
C PRO A 361 -9.90 29.27 20.17
N PRO A 362 -8.83 29.84 19.57
CA PRO A 362 -8.74 30.30 18.18
C PRO A 362 -8.62 29.15 17.18
N ARG A 363 -8.98 29.43 15.92
CA ARG A 363 -8.81 28.47 14.82
C ARG A 363 -7.36 28.03 14.71
N VAL A 364 -7.15 26.78 14.31
CA VAL A 364 -5.81 26.19 14.16
C VAL A 364 -5.02 26.99 13.11
N GLY A 365 -3.82 27.40 13.50
CA GLY A 365 -2.84 28.07 12.64
C GLY A 365 -1.82 27.09 12.09
N VAL A 366 -1.00 27.54 11.12
CA VAL A 366 0.03 26.70 10.46
C VAL A 366 0.98 26.03 11.46
N ALA A 367 1.45 26.79 12.47
CA ALA A 367 2.42 26.33 13.45
C ALA A 367 1.90 25.15 14.33
N GLU A 368 0.58 25.06 14.51
CA GLU A 368 -0.05 23.96 15.25
C GLU A 368 -0.52 22.86 14.30
N GLY A 369 -1.21 23.23 13.22
CA GLY A 369 -1.88 22.27 12.35
C GLY A 369 -0.93 21.42 11.51
N VAL A 370 0.21 21.98 11.06
CA VAL A 370 1.16 21.23 10.24
C VAL A 370 1.85 20.10 11.02
N PRO A 371 2.39 20.33 12.22
CA PRO A 371 2.91 19.24 13.04
C PRO A 371 1.89 18.13 13.32
N LEU A 372 0.61 18.48 13.55
CA LEU A 372 -0.46 17.49 13.73
C LEU A 372 -0.72 16.69 12.45
N ALA A 373 -0.84 17.36 11.31
CA ALA A 373 -1.04 16.72 10.01
C ALA A 373 0.09 15.75 9.66
N VAL A 374 1.34 16.14 9.92
CA VAL A 374 2.54 15.31 9.71
C VAL A 374 2.54 14.08 10.63
N LYS A 375 2.21 14.24 11.92
CA LYS A 375 2.11 13.11 12.86
C LYS A 375 1.00 12.14 12.46
N LEU A 376 -0.15 12.66 12.04
CA LEU A 376 -1.25 11.85 11.55
C LEU A 376 -0.87 11.10 10.27
N ALA A 377 -0.20 11.75 9.32
CA ALA A 377 0.34 11.09 8.13
C ALA A 377 1.33 9.96 8.47
N LYS A 378 2.19 10.17 9.48
CA LYS A 378 3.10 9.13 9.99
C LYS A 378 2.37 7.97 10.68
N ALA A 379 1.23 8.23 11.33
CA ALA A 379 0.36 7.19 11.87
C ALA A 379 -0.23 6.32 10.76
N VAL A 380 -0.80 6.95 9.73
CA VAL A 380 -1.37 6.28 8.55
C VAL A 380 -0.30 5.49 7.81
N ALA A 381 0.89 6.06 7.62
CA ALA A 381 2.03 5.37 6.99
C ALA A 381 2.48 4.12 7.76
N ALA A 382 2.29 4.08 9.10
CA ALA A 382 2.60 2.88 9.88
C ALA A 382 1.60 1.76 9.59
N LEU A 383 0.32 2.07 9.42
CA LEU A 383 -0.70 1.10 9.00
C LEU A 383 -0.45 0.60 7.57
N HIS A 384 -0.20 1.51 6.62
CA HIS A 384 0.06 1.15 5.22
C HIS A 384 1.27 0.23 5.05
N ARG A 385 2.34 0.45 5.84
CA ARG A 385 3.53 -0.44 5.84
C ARG A 385 3.23 -1.86 6.31
N ALA A 386 2.18 -2.03 7.12
CA ALA A 386 1.67 -3.32 7.56
C ALA A 386 0.54 -3.85 6.65
N GLY A 387 0.30 -3.22 5.49
CA GLY A 387 -0.75 -3.62 4.55
C GLY A 387 -2.17 -3.32 5.04
N ILE A 388 -2.32 -2.47 6.06
CA ILE A 388 -3.63 -2.12 6.65
C ILE A 388 -4.10 -0.78 6.13
N ILE A 389 -5.34 -0.72 5.67
CA ILE A 389 -6.02 0.52 5.26
C ILE A 389 -7.03 0.90 6.35
N HIS A 390 -7.00 2.13 6.83
CA HIS A 390 -7.80 2.59 7.97
C HIS A 390 -9.28 2.80 7.64
N ARG A 391 -9.59 3.41 6.50
CA ARG A 391 -10.94 3.70 5.97
C ARG A 391 -11.84 4.68 6.74
N ASP A 392 -11.47 5.14 7.94
CA ASP A 392 -12.25 6.14 8.71
C ASP A 392 -11.34 7.13 9.44
N ILE A 393 -10.40 7.71 8.69
CA ILE A 393 -9.56 8.79 9.20
C ILE A 393 -10.41 10.06 9.28
N LYS A 394 -10.65 10.52 10.50
CA LYS A 394 -11.42 11.74 10.80
C LYS A 394 -11.02 12.34 12.15
N PRO A 395 -11.36 13.61 12.44
CA PRO A 395 -11.00 14.27 13.69
C PRO A 395 -11.47 13.57 14.97
N ASP A 396 -12.58 12.85 14.96
CA ASP A 396 -13.09 12.10 16.12
C ASP A 396 -12.15 10.95 16.53
N ASN A 397 -11.46 10.38 15.55
CA ASN A 397 -10.54 9.26 15.73
C ASN A 397 -9.10 9.71 16.00
N VAL A 398 -8.87 11.00 16.24
CA VAL A 398 -7.54 11.54 16.53
C VAL A 398 -7.56 12.20 17.91
N ILE A 399 -6.83 11.63 18.87
CA ILE A 399 -6.61 12.25 20.18
C ILE A 399 -5.33 13.09 20.11
N ILE A 400 -5.41 14.31 20.63
CA ILE A 400 -4.26 15.19 20.85
C ILE A 400 -4.09 15.44 22.34
N ASP A 401 -2.84 15.40 22.81
CA ASP A 401 -2.51 15.76 24.19
C ASP A 401 -2.04 17.22 24.29
N GLY A 402 -1.99 17.75 25.52
CA GLY A 402 -1.56 19.13 25.79
C GLY A 402 -0.09 19.42 25.52
N ALA A 403 0.74 18.39 25.30
CA ALA A 403 2.15 18.50 24.94
C ALA A 403 2.38 18.37 23.41
N GLY A 404 1.30 18.34 22.62
CA GLY A 404 1.34 18.22 21.17
C GLY A 404 1.54 16.79 20.66
N GLY A 405 1.40 15.77 21.51
CA GLY A 405 1.30 14.37 21.10
C GLY A 405 0.01 14.10 20.32
N LEU A 406 0.05 13.04 19.52
CA LEU A 406 -1.07 12.62 18.67
C LEU A 406 -1.20 11.10 18.73
N ARG A 407 -2.45 10.62 18.79
CA ARG A 407 -2.82 9.21 18.70
C ARG A 407 -4.00 9.07 17.76
N LEU A 408 -3.79 8.39 16.63
CA LEU A 408 -4.87 7.89 15.79
C LEU A 408 -5.42 6.62 16.44
N ILE A 409 -6.70 6.64 16.77
CA ILE A 409 -7.44 5.59 17.48
C ILE A 409 -8.57 5.05 16.60
N ASP A 410 -9.26 4.02 17.10
CA ASP A 410 -10.41 3.37 16.47
C ASP A 410 -10.11 2.73 15.11
N LEU A 411 -9.59 1.49 15.18
CA LEU A 411 -9.31 0.64 14.02
C LEU A 411 -10.49 -0.29 13.67
N GLY A 412 -11.71 0.04 14.13
CA GLY A 412 -12.90 -0.81 14.01
C GLY A 412 -13.37 -1.10 12.58
N VAL A 413 -12.86 -0.35 11.60
CA VAL A 413 -13.30 -0.42 10.19
C VAL A 413 -12.14 -0.62 9.22
N VAL A 414 -10.98 -1.02 9.76
CA VAL A 414 -9.78 -1.31 8.97
C VAL A 414 -10.01 -2.43 7.98
N ARG A 415 -9.37 -2.29 6.81
CA ARG A 415 -9.30 -3.32 5.78
C ARG A 415 -7.93 -3.96 5.74
N LEU A 416 -7.95 -5.29 5.67
CA LEU A 416 -6.82 -6.12 5.29
C LEU A 416 -7.08 -6.61 3.85
N PRO A 417 -6.27 -6.24 2.84
CA PRO A 417 -6.44 -6.73 1.48
C PRO A 417 -6.48 -8.26 1.43
N GLY A 418 -7.56 -8.83 0.89
CA GLY A 418 -7.81 -10.28 0.88
C GLY A 418 -8.76 -10.78 1.98
N MET A 419 -9.17 -9.90 2.91
CA MET A 419 -10.25 -10.12 3.88
C MET A 419 -11.28 -9.02 3.70
N GLU A 420 -12.25 -9.30 2.83
CA GLU A 420 -13.40 -8.43 2.59
C GLU A 420 -14.56 -8.95 3.43
N ASP A 421 -15.07 -8.10 4.30
CA ASP A 421 -16.06 -8.49 5.32
C ASP A 421 -17.28 -7.58 5.34
N PHE A 422 -17.17 -6.43 4.68
CA PHE A 422 -18.32 -5.57 4.41
C PHE A 422 -18.72 -5.75 2.94
N PRO A 423 -20.01 -5.99 2.67
CA PRO A 423 -20.54 -5.84 1.32
C PRO A 423 -20.15 -4.48 0.74
N ALA A 424 -19.94 -4.40 -0.57
CA ALA A 424 -19.64 -3.13 -1.26
C ALA A 424 -20.68 -2.02 -0.96
N GLU A 425 -21.90 -2.40 -0.62
CA GLU A 425 -23.02 -1.52 -0.27
C GLU A 425 -23.01 -1.03 1.19
N GLN A 426 -22.12 -1.56 2.04
CA GLN A 426 -22.03 -1.28 3.47
C GLN A 426 -20.62 -0.84 3.89
N ILE A 427 -19.87 -0.20 2.99
CA ILE A 427 -18.53 0.30 3.32
C ILE A 427 -18.66 1.28 4.50
N PRO A 428 -18.05 0.97 5.66
CA PRO A 428 -18.14 1.82 6.84
C PRO A 428 -17.33 3.10 6.65
N GLY A 429 -17.80 4.19 7.22
CA GLY A 429 -17.08 5.46 7.28
C GLY A 429 -18.01 6.66 7.43
N THR A 430 -17.43 7.83 7.68
CA THR A 430 -18.17 9.09 7.77
C THR A 430 -18.21 9.75 6.40
N PRO A 431 -19.39 9.90 5.74
CA PRO A 431 -19.48 10.22 4.31
C PRO A 431 -18.68 11.44 3.86
N SER A 432 -18.67 12.52 4.66
CA SER A 432 -17.93 13.75 4.35
C SER A 432 -16.39 13.61 4.34
N TYR A 433 -15.84 12.52 4.89
CA TYR A 433 -14.41 12.18 4.85
C TYR A 433 -14.10 11.04 3.87
N MET A 434 -15.13 10.36 3.38
CA MET A 434 -15.00 9.16 2.56
C MET A 434 -14.53 9.52 1.14
N ALA A 435 -13.55 8.77 0.64
CA ALA A 435 -13.05 8.97 -0.72
C ALA A 435 -14.12 8.63 -1.78
N PRO A 436 -14.13 9.31 -2.94
CA PRO A 436 -15.10 9.06 -4.00
C PRO A 436 -15.20 7.60 -4.45
N GLU A 437 -14.07 6.90 -4.52
CA GLU A 437 -14.03 5.49 -4.90
C GLU A 437 -14.76 4.58 -3.90
N LEU A 438 -14.66 4.86 -2.59
CA LEU A 438 -15.42 4.10 -1.58
C LEU A 438 -16.93 4.36 -1.69
N LEU A 439 -17.33 5.61 -1.96
CA LEU A 439 -18.74 5.96 -2.20
C LEU A 439 -19.30 5.32 -3.48
N ALA A 440 -18.43 4.96 -4.42
CA ALA A 440 -18.77 4.19 -5.62
C ALA A 440 -18.85 2.67 -5.38
N GLY A 441 -18.52 2.20 -4.17
CA GLY A 441 -18.51 0.76 -3.83
C GLY A 441 -17.18 0.07 -4.14
N GLU A 442 -16.15 0.80 -4.59
CA GLU A 442 -14.82 0.23 -4.79
C GLU A 442 -14.18 -0.09 -3.43
N PRO A 443 -13.30 -1.11 -3.35
CA PRO A 443 -12.71 -1.52 -2.09
C PRO A 443 -11.74 -0.49 -1.49
N GLY A 444 -11.22 0.44 -2.28
CA GLY A 444 -10.21 1.41 -1.87
C GLY A 444 -8.84 0.79 -1.57
N ASP A 445 -7.83 1.65 -1.56
CA ASP A 445 -6.42 1.33 -1.33
C ASP A 445 -5.77 2.36 -0.39
N GLU A 446 -4.44 2.41 -0.31
CA GLU A 446 -3.73 3.40 0.51
C GLU A 446 -4.06 4.86 0.13
N ARG A 447 -4.46 5.12 -1.12
CA ARG A 447 -4.82 6.47 -1.61
C ARG A 447 -6.18 6.92 -1.09
N THR A 448 -7.03 5.97 -0.69
CA THR A 448 -8.30 6.26 -0.02
C THR A 448 -8.06 6.87 1.35
N ASP A 449 -7.13 6.33 2.13
CA ASP A 449 -6.73 6.91 3.42
C ASP A 449 -6.04 8.26 3.25
N LEU A 450 -5.23 8.43 2.19
CA LEU A 450 -4.63 9.72 1.86
C LEU A 450 -5.69 10.80 1.59
N TYR A 451 -6.77 10.46 0.89
CA TYR A 451 -7.89 11.38 0.70
C TYR A 451 -8.54 11.77 2.03
N ALA A 452 -8.89 10.80 2.86
CA ALA A 452 -9.52 11.04 4.16
C ALA A 452 -8.60 11.86 5.11
N LEU A 453 -7.29 11.61 5.06
CA LEU A 453 -6.27 12.43 5.70
C LEU A 453 -6.27 13.87 5.17
N GLY A 454 -6.28 14.04 3.85
CA GLY A 454 -6.36 15.35 3.19
C GLY A 454 -7.60 16.13 3.62
N VAL A 455 -8.77 15.48 3.64
CA VAL A 455 -10.03 16.09 4.10
C VAL A 455 -9.95 16.44 5.58
N THR A 456 -9.37 15.57 6.41
CA THR A 456 -9.17 15.83 7.85
C THR A 456 -8.28 17.06 8.07
N VAL A 457 -7.19 17.20 7.29
CA VAL A 457 -6.30 18.37 7.35
C VAL A 457 -6.99 19.63 6.81
N TYR A 458 -7.74 19.52 5.71
CA TYR A 458 -8.55 20.63 5.20
C TYR A 458 -9.54 21.13 6.25
N HIS A 459 -10.26 20.20 6.88
CA HIS A 459 -11.23 20.50 7.94
C HIS A 459 -10.53 21.13 9.14
N LEU A 460 -9.37 20.60 9.57
CA LEU A 460 -8.55 21.14 10.66
C LEU A 460 -8.31 22.65 10.52
N PHE A 461 -7.98 23.11 9.30
CA PHE A 461 -7.70 24.51 9.05
C PHE A 461 -8.94 25.36 8.79
N THR A 462 -9.98 24.82 8.16
CA THR A 462 -11.09 25.63 7.63
C THR A 462 -12.35 25.56 8.48
N GLY A 463 -12.56 24.49 9.24
CA GLY A 463 -13.86 24.17 9.85
C GLY A 463 -14.94 23.72 8.85
N ALA A 464 -14.55 23.41 7.61
CA ALA A 464 -15.47 23.03 6.53
C ALA A 464 -14.90 21.86 5.71
N TYR A 465 -15.73 21.29 4.82
CA TYR A 465 -15.34 20.21 3.90
C TYR A 465 -14.99 20.75 2.50
N PRO A 466 -14.02 20.15 1.78
CA PRO A 466 -13.61 20.61 0.46
C PRO A 466 -14.71 20.46 -0.60
N TYR A 467 -15.59 19.47 -0.46
CA TYR A 467 -16.70 19.18 -1.37
C TYR A 467 -18.09 19.50 -0.77
N GLY A 468 -18.12 20.18 0.37
CA GLY A 468 -19.35 20.33 1.15
C GLY A 468 -19.66 19.11 2.01
N GLU A 469 -20.69 19.22 2.83
CA GLU A 469 -21.17 18.13 3.68
C GLU A 469 -21.93 17.11 2.83
N ILE A 470 -21.69 15.82 3.10
CA ILE A 470 -22.30 14.71 2.39
C ILE A 470 -23.15 13.93 3.39
N GLU A 471 -24.45 13.80 3.10
CA GLU A 471 -25.34 12.98 3.91
C GLU A 471 -25.19 11.48 3.57
N PRO A 472 -25.40 10.54 4.51
CA PRO A 472 -25.18 9.11 4.30
C PRO A 472 -25.93 8.48 3.11
N PHE A 473 -27.06 9.05 2.71
CA PHE A 473 -27.89 8.57 1.60
C PHE A 473 -27.63 9.27 0.27
N GLN A 474 -26.72 10.25 0.25
CA GLN A 474 -26.38 10.98 -0.97
C GLN A 474 -25.26 10.29 -1.75
N ARG A 475 -25.40 10.26 -3.08
CA ARG A 475 -24.32 9.90 -4.01
C ARG A 475 -23.86 11.17 -4.72
N PRO A 476 -22.95 11.95 -4.11
CA PRO A 476 -22.54 13.24 -4.66
C PRO A 476 -21.77 13.05 -5.97
N ARG A 477 -21.95 13.99 -6.90
CA ARG A 477 -21.05 14.13 -8.04
C ARG A 477 -19.90 15.04 -7.62
N PHE A 478 -18.69 14.49 -7.61
CA PHE A 478 -17.50 15.25 -7.25
C PHE A 478 -17.12 16.21 -8.39
N GLY A 479 -17.25 17.51 -8.13
CA GLY A 479 -16.78 18.59 -9.02
C GLY A 479 -15.37 19.05 -8.66
N ALA A 480 -15.10 20.35 -8.82
CA ALA A 480 -13.88 20.95 -8.29
C ALA A 480 -14.03 21.20 -6.77
N PRO A 481 -13.05 20.80 -5.93
CA PRO A 481 -13.07 21.12 -4.50
C PRO A 481 -12.85 22.62 -4.28
N VAL A 482 -13.42 23.17 -3.20
CA VAL A 482 -13.21 24.57 -2.81
C VAL A 482 -11.79 24.74 -2.28
N PRO A 483 -10.94 25.61 -2.87
CA PRO A 483 -9.58 25.84 -2.40
C PRO A 483 -9.52 26.23 -0.92
N LEU A 484 -8.53 25.70 -0.20
CA LEU A 484 -8.30 25.98 1.22
C LEU A 484 -8.05 27.48 1.43
N GLN A 485 -7.31 28.14 0.54
CA GLN A 485 -7.07 29.59 0.59
C GLN A 485 -8.32 30.45 0.37
N GLN A 486 -9.33 29.92 -0.31
CA GLN A 486 -10.60 30.65 -0.44
C GLN A 486 -11.33 30.75 0.90
N ARG A 487 -11.20 29.73 1.77
CA ARG A 487 -11.79 29.69 3.12
C ARG A 487 -10.90 30.32 4.19
N ARG A 488 -9.59 30.22 4.01
CA ARG A 488 -8.56 30.74 4.93
C ARG A 488 -7.47 31.50 4.15
N PRO A 489 -7.74 32.75 3.72
CA PRO A 489 -6.80 33.54 2.91
C PRO A 489 -5.49 33.89 3.63
N ASP A 490 -5.43 33.71 4.95
CA ASP A 490 -4.26 33.91 5.78
C ASP A 490 -3.24 32.76 5.70
N LEU A 491 -3.63 31.60 5.17
CA LEU A 491 -2.78 30.42 5.05
C LEU A 491 -1.89 30.48 3.79
N PRO A 492 -0.68 29.90 3.83
CA PRO A 492 0.28 29.98 2.73
C PRO A 492 -0.12 29.10 1.54
N THR A 493 0.31 29.50 0.34
CA THR A 493 -0.09 28.84 -0.92
C THR A 493 0.42 27.41 -1.03
N TRP A 494 1.60 27.12 -0.48
CA TRP A 494 2.13 25.76 -0.48
C TRP A 494 1.20 24.79 0.29
N LEU A 495 0.55 25.25 1.37
CA LEU A 495 -0.35 24.42 2.16
C LEU A 495 -1.63 24.12 1.39
N ASP A 496 -2.16 25.12 0.67
CA ASP A 496 -3.28 24.93 -0.24
C ASP A 496 -2.94 23.89 -1.31
N LEU A 497 -1.84 24.07 -2.05
CA LEU A 497 -1.46 23.14 -3.13
C LEU A 497 -1.30 21.69 -2.63
N SER A 498 -0.62 21.47 -1.50
CA SER A 498 -0.46 20.13 -0.94
C SER A 498 -1.78 19.53 -0.47
N VAL A 499 -2.62 20.28 0.25
CA VAL A 499 -3.91 19.75 0.72
C VAL A 499 -4.86 19.49 -0.45
N MET A 500 -4.91 20.39 -1.44
CA MET A 500 -5.79 20.25 -2.61
C MET A 500 -5.40 19.05 -3.49
N LYS A 501 -4.10 18.75 -3.61
CA LYS A 501 -3.61 17.53 -4.29
C LYS A 501 -4.04 16.27 -3.52
N ALA A 502 -3.97 16.26 -2.20
CA ALA A 502 -4.39 15.10 -1.39
C ALA A 502 -5.89 14.80 -1.50
N VAL A 503 -6.74 15.83 -1.63
CA VAL A 503 -8.21 15.68 -1.75
C VAL A 503 -8.70 15.59 -3.20
N ALA A 504 -7.83 15.35 -4.18
CA ALA A 504 -8.26 15.19 -5.56
C ALA A 504 -9.25 14.03 -5.71
N ALA A 505 -10.31 14.23 -6.48
CA ALA A 505 -11.37 13.23 -6.63
C ALA A 505 -10.85 11.92 -7.24
N ASN A 506 -10.03 12.03 -8.28
CA ASN A 506 -9.35 10.91 -8.92
C ASN A 506 -8.11 10.48 -8.11
N PRO A 507 -8.01 9.20 -7.67
CA PRO A 507 -6.85 8.70 -6.94
C PRO A 507 -5.52 8.86 -7.68
N ALA A 508 -5.52 8.91 -9.02
CA ALA A 508 -4.30 9.08 -9.81
C ALA A 508 -3.67 10.47 -9.67
N ASP A 509 -4.46 11.48 -9.32
CA ASP A 509 -4.03 12.87 -9.20
C ASP A 509 -3.58 13.24 -7.77
N ARG A 510 -3.68 12.30 -6.83
CA ARG A 510 -3.22 12.44 -5.44
C ARG A 510 -1.71 12.15 -5.34
N HIS A 511 -1.12 12.39 -4.17
CA HIS A 511 0.26 11.95 -3.87
C HIS A 511 0.39 10.43 -4.02
N GLY A 512 1.59 9.97 -4.39
CA GLY A 512 1.89 8.56 -4.59
C GLY A 512 1.92 7.77 -3.27
N ASP A 513 2.16 8.44 -2.15
CA ASP A 513 2.01 7.90 -0.78
C ASP A 513 1.81 9.01 0.27
N VAL A 514 1.40 8.62 1.48
CA VAL A 514 1.14 9.54 2.59
C VAL A 514 2.40 10.21 3.17
N LEU A 515 3.59 9.64 2.96
CA LEU A 515 4.85 10.24 3.41
C LEU A 515 5.32 11.34 2.45
N GLU A 516 5.03 11.22 1.15
CA GLU A 516 5.19 12.32 0.18
C GLU A 516 4.38 13.53 0.63
N PHE A 517 3.11 13.34 1.00
CA PHE A 517 2.27 14.40 1.55
C PHE A 517 2.87 15.00 2.84
N ALA A 518 3.32 14.16 3.78
CA ALA A 518 3.95 14.63 5.01
C ALA A 518 5.24 15.45 4.74
N LEU A 519 6.06 15.00 3.80
CA LEU A 519 7.31 15.67 3.42
C LEU A 519 7.06 17.03 2.79
N GLU A 520 6.07 17.15 1.90
CA GLU A 520 5.67 18.43 1.32
C GLU A 520 5.24 19.42 2.42
N LEU A 521 4.47 18.96 3.41
CA LEU A 521 4.05 19.78 4.55
C LEU A 521 5.22 20.23 5.42
N GLU A 522 6.14 19.32 5.75
CA GLU A 522 7.36 19.62 6.52
C GLU A 522 8.26 20.62 5.76
N ALA A 523 8.48 20.40 4.45
CA ALA A 523 9.30 21.26 3.62
C ALA A 523 8.73 22.68 3.50
N GLY A 524 7.41 22.79 3.29
CA GLY A 524 6.72 24.08 3.22
C GLY A 524 6.73 24.86 4.53
N ALA A 525 6.67 24.15 5.67
CA ALA A 525 6.79 24.76 6.99
C ALA A 525 8.23 25.21 7.31
N ALA A 526 9.25 24.45 6.87
CA ALA A 526 10.66 24.78 7.08
C ALA A 526 11.15 25.92 6.17
N HIS A 527 10.60 26.04 4.97
CA HIS A 527 10.92 27.09 4.00
C HIS A 527 9.67 27.92 3.71
N PRO A 528 9.21 28.76 4.66
CA PRO A 528 8.06 29.62 4.42
C PRO A 528 8.41 30.60 3.29
N ALA A 529 7.95 30.29 2.07
CA ALA A 529 8.00 31.24 0.97
C ALA A 529 7.38 32.56 1.46
N PRO A 530 7.95 33.72 1.12
CA PRO A 530 7.42 34.99 1.58
C PRO A 530 5.94 35.07 1.20
N ARG A 531 5.09 35.44 2.17
CA ARG A 531 3.64 35.58 1.98
C ARG A 531 3.40 36.26 0.63
N PRO A 532 2.64 35.67 -0.31
CA PRO A 532 2.28 36.38 -1.52
C PRO A 532 1.51 37.62 -1.07
N THR A 533 2.15 38.78 -1.20
CA THR A 533 1.46 40.05 -1.00
C THR A 533 0.46 40.12 -2.14
N ARG A 534 -0.82 39.84 -1.86
CA ARG A 534 -1.90 40.07 -2.81
C ARG A 534 -1.68 41.50 -3.33
N ARG A 535 -1.43 41.66 -4.63
CA ARG A 535 -1.39 42.99 -5.23
C ARG A 535 -2.79 43.56 -5.04
N ARG A 536 -2.96 44.33 -3.97
CA ARG A 536 -4.21 45.03 -3.66
C ARG A 536 -4.61 45.80 -4.91
N SER A 537 -5.88 45.73 -5.29
CA SER A 537 -6.38 46.49 -6.45
C SER A 537 -6.16 47.99 -6.21
N LEU A 538 -6.18 48.80 -7.28
CA LEU A 538 -6.03 50.26 -7.13
C LEU A 538 -7.14 50.84 -6.23
N TYR A 539 -8.33 50.24 -6.26
CA TYR A 539 -9.45 50.53 -5.36
C TYR A 539 -9.10 50.29 -3.88
N ASP A 540 -8.47 49.16 -3.55
CA ASP A 540 -8.09 48.81 -2.18
C ASP A 540 -6.86 49.57 -1.66
N ARG A 541 -6.00 50.07 -2.57
CA ARG A 541 -4.76 50.80 -2.23
C ARG A 541 -4.98 52.30 -2.09
N ASP A 542 -5.75 52.87 -2.98
CA ASP A 542 -6.00 54.31 -3.08
C ASP A 542 -7.37 54.54 -3.74
N PRO A 543 -8.46 54.39 -2.95
CA PRO A 543 -9.82 54.49 -3.48
C PRO A 543 -10.08 55.85 -4.13
N VAL A 544 -9.43 56.91 -3.65
CA VAL A 544 -9.53 58.26 -4.21
C VAL A 544 -8.90 58.32 -5.60
N ARG A 545 -7.70 57.77 -5.81
CA ARG A 545 -7.09 57.72 -7.15
C ARG A 545 -7.87 56.82 -8.11
N PHE A 546 -8.42 55.70 -7.64
CA PHE A 546 -9.29 54.86 -8.46
C PHE A 546 -10.47 55.65 -9.01
N TRP A 547 -11.24 56.32 -8.15
CA TRP A 547 -12.40 57.12 -8.58
C TRP A 547 -12.02 58.33 -9.44
N LYS A 548 -10.86 58.96 -9.21
CA LYS A 548 -10.35 60.02 -10.08
C LYS A 548 -10.08 59.53 -11.51
N LEU A 549 -9.47 58.35 -11.66
CA LEU A 549 -9.19 57.75 -12.97
C LEU A 549 -10.47 57.30 -13.67
N THR A 550 -11.42 56.70 -12.94
CA THR A 550 -12.74 56.33 -13.47
C THR A 550 -13.51 57.57 -13.95
N ALA A 551 -13.55 58.63 -13.15
CA ALA A 551 -14.23 59.88 -13.52
C ALA A 551 -13.57 60.54 -14.74
N LEU A 552 -12.24 60.55 -14.82
CA LEU A 552 -11.51 61.07 -15.98
C LEU A 552 -11.81 60.25 -17.25
N ALA A 553 -11.82 58.92 -17.15
CA ALA A 553 -12.16 58.05 -18.27
C ALA A 553 -13.60 58.28 -18.77
N LEU A 554 -14.56 58.42 -17.85
CA LEU A 554 -15.94 58.75 -18.18
C LEU A 554 -16.08 60.14 -18.82
N LEU A 555 -15.33 61.13 -18.33
CA LEU A 555 -15.30 62.47 -18.93
C LEU A 555 -14.73 62.44 -20.35
N VAL A 556 -13.65 61.70 -20.58
CA VAL A 556 -13.07 61.54 -21.94
C VAL A 556 -14.07 60.85 -22.86
N LEU A 557 -14.75 59.80 -22.41
CA LEU A 557 -15.78 59.11 -23.19
C LEU A 557 -16.96 60.04 -23.52
N LEU A 558 -17.38 60.88 -22.58
CA LEU A 558 -18.41 61.89 -22.80
C LEU A 558 -17.97 62.95 -23.82
N ILE A 559 -16.74 63.44 -23.73
CA ILE A 559 -16.20 64.40 -24.72
C ILE A 559 -16.15 63.73 -26.10
N LEU A 560 -15.67 62.48 -26.19
CA LEU A 560 -15.63 61.74 -27.44
C LEU A 560 -17.01 61.47 -28.03
N SER A 561 -18.05 61.26 -27.20
CA SER A 561 -19.42 61.12 -27.70
C SER A 561 -19.97 62.44 -28.24
N LEU A 562 -19.62 63.56 -27.61
CA LEU A 562 -20.06 64.90 -28.02
C LEU A 562 -19.33 65.44 -29.25
N VAL A 563 -18.15 64.92 -29.56
CA VAL A 563 -17.36 65.28 -30.76
C VAL A 563 -17.70 64.39 -31.97
N ARG A 564 -18.56 63.38 -31.77
CA ARG A 564 -19.02 62.45 -32.82
C ARG A 564 -20.37 62.81 -33.45
N ASP A 565 -20.95 63.94 -33.05
CA ASP A 565 -22.04 64.67 -33.70
C ASP A 565 -21.47 65.92 -34.38
#